data_AF-A0A6P0WSC9-F1
#
_entry.id   AF-A0A6P0WSC9-F1
#
_cell.length_a   1.000
_cell.length_b   1.000
_cell.length_c   1.000
_cell.angle_alpha   90.00
_cell.angle_beta   90.00
_cell.angle_gamma   90.00
#
_symmetry.space_group_name_H-M   'P 1'
#
loop_
_entity.id
_entity.type
_entity.pdbx_description
1 polymer ?
#
loop_
_entity_poly.entity_id
_entity_poly.type
_entity_poly.pdbx_seq_one_letter_code
_entity_poly.pdbx_strand_id
1 'polypeptide(L)'
;MPLLSHMEVRAMQKGIEKGIGQGTVQNARESVIEVLTIRFEVVPPETIEAVNQIEDASVLKQLHRQAIVINSMVDFQQLISQSRANS
;
A
#
# COMPACT_ATOMS: atom_id res chain seq x y z
N MET A 1 40.07 -6.28 11.94
CA MET A 1 38.70 -6.05 11.45
C MET A 1 38.53 -4.55 11.26
N PRO A 2 38.05 -4.06 10.10
CA PRO A 2 37.73 -2.65 9.97
C PRO A 2 36.51 -2.34 10.85
N LEU A 3 36.62 -1.31 11.69
CA LEU A 3 35.50 -0.75 12.42
C LEU A 3 34.73 0.14 11.45
N LEU A 4 33.43 -0.14 11.25
CA LEU A 4 32.56 0.78 10.51
C LEU A 4 32.56 2.13 11.20
N SER A 5 32.71 3.20 10.43
CA SER A 5 32.56 4.56 10.93
C SER A 5 31.12 4.82 11.37
N HIS A 6 30.94 5.78 12.28
CA HIS A 6 29.60 6.22 12.69
C HIS A 6 28.75 6.72 11.51
N MET A 7 29.39 7.25 10.46
CA MET A 7 28.72 7.71 9.25
C MET A 7 28.18 6.53 8.42
N GLU A 8 28.97 5.47 8.26
CA GLU A 8 28.54 4.24 7.57
C GLU A 8 27.40 3.56 8.32
N VAL A 9 27.48 3.44 9.64
CA VAL A 9 26.40 2.88 10.47
C VAL A 9 25.10 3.68 10.29
N ARG A 10 25.18 5.02 10.32
CA ARG A 10 24.01 5.88 10.11
C ARG A 10 23.43 5.75 8.69
N ALA A 11 24.29 5.65 7.68
CA ALA A 11 23.86 5.47 6.30
C ALA A 11 23.13 4.12 6.12
N MET A 12 23.68 3.04 6.68
CA MET A 12 23.05 1.72 6.68
C MET A 12 21.69 1.74 7.39
N GLN A 13 21.62 2.35 8.57
CA GLN A 13 20.37 2.44 9.35
C GLN A 13 19.26 3.17 8.57
N LYS A 14 19.59 4.32 7.96
CA LYS A 14 18.64 5.06 7.10
C LYS A 14 18.19 4.24 5.89
N GLY A 15 19.11 3.47 5.30
CA GLY A 15 18.80 2.57 4.18
C GLY A 15 17.80 1.48 4.58
N ILE A 16 18.01 0.86 5.74
CA ILE A 16 17.11 -0.15 6.31
C ILE A 16 15.73 0.46 6.61
N GLU A 17 15.69 1.61 7.29
CA GLU A 17 14.43 2.30 7.61
C GLU A 17 13.63 2.65 6.35
N LYS A 18 14.31 3.20 5.33
CA LYS A 18 13.67 3.51 4.05
C LYS A 18 13.15 2.25 3.35
N GLY A 19 13.94 1.17 3.34
CA GLY A 19 13.55 -0.11 2.74
C GLY A 19 12.32 -0.72 3.43
N ILE A 20 12.28 -0.70 4.77
CA ILE A 20 11.12 -1.16 5.55
C ILE A 20 9.89 -0.32 5.23
N GLY A 21 10.03 1.00 5.17
CA GLY A 21 8.94 1.91 4.81
C GLY A 21 8.37 1.62 3.43
N GLN A 22 9.23 1.52 2.41
CA GLN A 22 8.82 1.22 1.03
C GLN A 22 8.18 -0.16 0.91
N GLY A 23 8.77 -1.20 1.54
CA GLY A 23 8.22 -2.55 1.54
C GLY A 23 6.86 -2.63 2.23
N THR A 24 6.64 -1.87 3.30
CA THR A 24 5.35 -1.82 4.00
C THR A 24 4.23 -1.28 3.11
N VAL A 25 4.50 -0.20 2.38
CA VAL A 25 3.53 0.40 1.44
C VAL A 25 3.26 -0.54 0.27
N GLN A 26 4.31 -1.12 -0.31
CA GLN A 26 4.19 -2.04 -1.44
C GLN A 26 3.36 -3.27 -1.07
N ASN A 27 3.68 -3.95 0.04
CA ASN A 27 2.93 -5.11 0.51
C ASN A 27 1.46 -4.76 0.80
N ALA A 28 1.19 -3.57 1.36
CA ALA A 28 -0.19 -3.16 1.62
C ALA A 28 -1.00 -2.91 0.32
N ARG A 29 -0.37 -2.39 -0.75
CA ARG A 29 -1.00 -2.28 -2.09
C ARG A 29 -1.32 -3.66 -2.65
N GLU A 30 -0.35 -4.57 -2.61
CA GLU A 30 -0.49 -5.95 -3.10
C GLU A 30 -1.63 -6.68 -2.38
N SER A 31 -1.70 -6.57 -1.05
CA SER A 31 -2.79 -7.20 -0.28
C SER A 31 -4.18 -6.65 -0.67
N VAL A 32 -4.32 -5.35 -0.91
CA VAL A 32 -5.58 -4.77 -1.38
C VAL A 32 -5.97 -5.37 -2.74
N ILE A 33 -5.04 -5.37 -3.70
CA ILE A 33 -5.29 -5.86 -5.06
C ILE A 33 -5.58 -7.37 -5.05
N GLU A 34 -4.88 -8.14 -4.23
CA GLU A 34 -5.08 -9.59 -4.08
C GLU A 34 -6.49 -9.90 -3.59
N VAL A 35 -6.96 -9.23 -2.53
CA VAL A 35 -8.33 -9.41 -2.02
C VAL A 35 -9.37 -9.05 -3.09
N LEU A 36 -9.18 -7.93 -3.80
CA LEU A 36 -10.10 -7.54 -4.88
C LEU A 36 -10.12 -8.56 -6.01
N THR A 37 -8.96 -9.10 -6.39
CA THR A 37 -8.84 -10.15 -7.41
C THR A 37 -9.57 -11.42 -6.97
N ILE A 38 -9.39 -11.85 -5.72
CA ILE A 38 -10.06 -13.05 -5.18
C ILE A 38 -11.58 -12.88 -5.17
N ARG A 39 -12.08 -11.70 -4.78
CA ARG A 39 -13.52 -11.49 -4.58
C ARG A 39 -14.28 -11.16 -5.85
N PHE A 40 -13.64 -10.47 -6.79
CA PHE A 40 -14.31 -9.93 -7.98
C PHE A 40 -13.77 -10.48 -9.29
N GLU A 41 -12.80 -11.40 -9.26
CA GLU A 41 -12.09 -12.05 -10.37
C GLU A 41 -11.28 -11.09 -11.25
N VAL A 42 -11.88 -9.98 -11.67
CA VAL A 42 -11.27 -8.95 -12.50
C VAL A 42 -11.25 -7.63 -11.73
N VAL A 43 -10.04 -7.11 -11.52
CA VAL A 43 -9.84 -5.76 -10.97
C VAL A 43 -9.61 -4.79 -12.12
N PRO A 44 -10.45 -3.75 -12.28
CA PRO A 44 -10.27 -2.77 -13.33
C PRO A 44 -8.88 -2.07 -13.23
N PRO A 45 -8.19 -1.83 -14.35
CA PRO A 45 -6.87 -1.19 -14.35
C PRO A 45 -6.85 0.14 -13.61
N GLU A 46 -7.90 0.94 -13.73
CA GLU A 46 -8.03 2.23 -13.03
C GLU A 46 -8.05 2.07 -11.50
N THR A 47 -8.60 0.97 -10.98
CA THR A 47 -8.60 0.65 -9.54
C THR A 47 -7.19 0.27 -9.08
N ILE A 48 -6.47 -0.52 -9.89
CA ILE A 48 -5.07 -0.90 -9.61
C ILE A 48 -4.18 0.34 -9.57
N GLU A 49 -4.29 1.21 -10.57
CA GLU A 49 -3.57 2.48 -10.62
C GLU A 49 -3.91 3.37 -9.43
N ALA A 50 -5.19 3.46 -9.06
CA ALA A 50 -5.62 4.25 -7.93
C ALA A 50 -5.04 3.76 -6.60
N VAL A 51 -4.98 2.44 -6.37
CA VAL A 51 -4.35 1.83 -5.18
C VAL A 51 -2.84 2.08 -5.19
N ASN A 52 -2.19 1.92 -6.34
CA ASN A 52 -0.74 2.09 -6.48
C ASN A 52 -0.25 3.53 -6.26
N GLN A 53 -1.13 4.53 -6.38
CA GLN A 53 -0.81 5.92 -6.10
C GLN A 53 -0.87 6.27 -4.60
N ILE A 54 -1.37 5.38 -3.74
CA ILE A 54 -1.49 5.64 -2.29
C ILE A 54 -0.16 5.34 -1.61
N GLU A 55 0.41 6.35 -0.94
CA GLU A 55 1.68 6.22 -0.20
C GLU A 55 1.51 5.98 1.31
N ASP A 56 0.32 6.23 1.85
CA ASP A 56 0.03 5.98 3.26
C ASP A 56 -0.41 4.52 3.51
N ALA A 57 0.46 3.76 4.17
CA ALA A 57 0.18 2.38 4.57
C ALA A 57 -1.05 2.24 5.48
N SER A 58 -1.43 3.27 6.23
CA SER A 58 -2.61 3.27 7.11
C SER A 58 -3.90 3.31 6.28
N VAL A 59 -3.93 4.16 5.25
CA VAL A 59 -5.03 4.23 4.27
C VAL A 59 -5.16 2.90 3.53
N LEU A 60 -4.04 2.33 3.06
CA LEU A 60 -4.04 1.02 2.40
C LEU A 60 -4.56 -0.10 3.32
N LYS A 61 -4.18 -0.11 4.61
CA LYS A 61 -4.72 -1.07 5.58
C LYS A 61 -6.23 -0.92 5.79
N GLN A 62 -6.76 0.30 5.75
CA GLN A 62 -8.20 0.54 5.82
C GLN A 62 -8.89 0.02 4.55
N LEU A 63 -8.36 0.35 3.37
CA LEU A 63 -8.86 -0.14 2.10
C LEU A 63 -8.83 -1.66 2.03
N HIS A 64 -7.79 -2.31 2.56
CA HIS A 64 -7.69 -3.77 2.62
C HIS A 64 -8.85 -4.36 3.43
N ARG A 65 -9.14 -3.82 4.63
CA ARG A 65 -10.29 -4.27 5.43
C ARG A 65 -11.62 -4.07 4.70
N GLN A 66 -11.78 -2.95 4.01
CA GLN A 66 -12.99 -2.66 3.25
C GLN A 66 -13.12 -3.59 2.03
N ALA A 67 -12.02 -3.87 1.34
CA ALA A 67 -11.97 -4.78 0.21
C ALA A 67 -12.45 -6.20 0.59
N ILE A 68 -12.33 -6.62 1.85
CA ILE A 68 -12.82 -7.93 2.33
C ILE A 68 -14.36 -7.96 2.43
N VAL A 69 -15.00 -6.86 2.82
CA VAL A 69 -16.42 -6.84 3.22
C VAL A 69 -17.34 -6.11 2.25
N ILE A 70 -16.80 -5.27 1.36
CA ILE A 70 -17.58 -4.40 0.48
C ILE A 70 -18.42 -5.20 -0.53
N ASN A 71 -19.62 -4.73 -0.88
CA ASN A 71 -20.57 -5.54 -1.65
C ASN A 71 -20.24 -5.63 -3.15
N SER A 72 -19.55 -4.63 -3.70
CA SER A 72 -19.25 -4.59 -5.13
C SER A 72 -17.95 -3.85 -5.45
N MET A 73 -17.42 -4.08 -6.66
CA MET A 73 -16.29 -3.33 -7.20
C MET A 73 -16.61 -1.83 -7.36
N VAL A 74 -17.84 -1.51 -7.76
CA VAL A 74 -18.27 -0.11 -7.95
C VAL A 74 -18.25 0.65 -6.62
N ASP A 75 -18.75 0.04 -5.54
CA ASP A 75 -18.70 0.64 -4.20
C ASP A 75 -17.25 0.86 -3.75
N PHE A 76 -16.34 -0.06 -4.10
CA PHE A 76 -14.92 0.08 -3.79
C PHE A 76 -14.27 1.25 -4.56
N GLN A 77 -14.61 1.42 -5.83
CA GLN A 77 -14.14 2.55 -6.64
C GLN A 77 -14.64 3.90 -6.11
N GLN A 78 -15.86 3.94 -5.56
CA GLN A 78 -16.38 5.13 -4.89
C GLN A 78 -15.64 5.40 -3.57
N LEU A 79 -15.40 4.36 -2.77
CA LEU A 79 -14.66 4.47 -1.50
C LEU A 79 -13.24 5.01 -1.72
N ILE A 80 -12.49 4.47 -2.71
CA ILE A 80 -11.12 4.91 -2.97
C ILE A 80 -11.09 6.38 -3.43
N SER A 81 -12.06 6.80 -4.24
CA SER A 81 -12.20 8.19 -4.69
C SER A 81 -12.44 9.15 -3.52
N GLN A 82 -13.26 8.76 -2.53
CA GLN A 82 -13.50 9.56 -1.32
C GLN A 82 -12.27 9.64 -0.42
N SER A 83 -11.51 8.56 -0.28
CA SER A 83 -10.28 8.55 0.53
C SER A 83 -9.21 9.52 -0.01
N ARG A 84 -9.19 9.71 -1.34
CA ARG A 84 -8.29 10.66 -2.03
C ARG A 84 -8.76 12.11 -1.98
N ALA A 85 -10.05 12.36 -1.78
CA ALA A 85 -10.60 13.72 -1.68
C ALA A 85 -10.43 14.34 -0.29
N ASN A 86 -10.15 13.53 0.73
CA ASN A 86 -10.05 13.94 2.14
C ASN A 86 -8.61 13.93 2.67
N SER A 87 -7.62 13.78 1.80
CA SER A 87 -6.17 13.81 2.10
C SER A 87 -5.53 15.00 1.41
#